data_AF-A0AAD3MIK7-F1
#
_entry.id   AF-A0AAD3MIK7-F1
#
_cell.length_a   1.000
_cell.length_b   1.000
_cell.length_c   1.000
_cell.angle_alpha   90.00
_cell.angle_beta   90.00
_cell.angle_gamma   90.00
#
_symmetry.space_group_name_H-M   'P 1'
#
loop_
_entity.id
_entity.type
_entity.pdbx_description
1 polymer ?
#
loop_
_entity_poly.entity_id
_entity_poly.type
_entity_poly.pdbx_seq_one_letter_code
_entity_poly.pdbx_strand_id
1 'polypeptide(L)' 'VQKLSKNEVLMVNIGSLSTGGRVSAVKADLAKIVLTNPVCTEVGEKIALSRRVEKHWRLIGWGQIRRGVTITPTVDDD' A
#
# COMPACT_ATOMS: atom_id res chain seq x y z
N VAL A 1 13.29 -10.14 -8.71
CA VAL A 1 11.93 -9.77 -8.27
C VAL A 1 11.17 -9.24 -9.49
N GLN A 2 9.98 -9.80 -9.79
CA GLN A 2 9.15 -9.29 -10.90
C GLN A 2 8.60 -7.90 -10.56
N LYS A 3 8.51 -7.02 -11.57
CA LYS A 3 7.91 -5.69 -11.43
C LYS A 3 6.46 -5.77 -10.92
N LEU A 4 5.96 -4.65 -10.39
CA LEU A 4 4.56 -4.54 -9.98
C LEU A 4 3.65 -4.57 -11.21
N SER A 5 2.53 -5.28 -11.11
CA SER A 5 1.56 -5.41 -12.19
C SER A 5 0.30 -4.61 -11.89
N LYS A 6 -0.33 -4.04 -12.92
CA LYS A 6 -1.63 -3.36 -12.77
C LYS A 6 -2.69 -4.37 -12.30
N ASN A 7 -3.57 -3.92 -11.41
CA ASN A 7 -4.61 -4.70 -10.72
C ASN A 7 -4.11 -5.79 -9.77
N GLU A 8 -2.79 -5.88 -9.55
CA GLU A 8 -2.23 -6.79 -8.56
C GLU A 8 -2.62 -6.35 -7.14
N VAL A 9 -2.96 -7.32 -6.29
CA VAL A 9 -3.20 -7.10 -4.85
C VAL A 9 -1.92 -7.44 -4.08
N LEU A 10 -1.46 -6.48 -3.30
CA LEU A 10 -0.30 -6.58 -2.43
C LEU A 10 -0.74 -6.41 -0.98
N MET A 11 0.09 -6.91 -0.07
CA MET A 11 0.06 -6.48 1.33
C MET A 11 1.02 -5.31 1.47
N VAL A 12 0.52 -4.23 2.06
CA VAL A 12 1.26 -2.99 2.30
C VAL A 12 1.41 -2.83 3.81
N ASN A 13 2.65 -2.73 4.26
CA ASN A 13 2.97 -2.44 5.65
C ASN A 13 3.28 -0.95 5.76
N ILE A 14 2.45 -0.23 6.53
CA ILE A 14 2.54 1.21 6.76
C ILE A 14 2.62 1.39 8.28
N GLY A 15 3.77 1.83 8.78
CA GLY A 15 4.06 1.77 10.21
C GLY A 15 3.86 0.35 10.77
N SER A 16 3.04 0.23 11.81
CA SER A 16 2.64 -1.05 12.42
C SER A 16 1.49 -1.76 11.69
N LEU A 17 0.76 -1.06 10.81
CA LEU A 17 -0.44 -1.59 10.18
C LEU A 17 -0.10 -2.37 8.90
N SER A 18 -0.68 -3.56 8.75
CA SER A 18 -0.67 -4.32 7.50
C SER A 18 -2.05 -4.23 6.85
N THR A 19 -2.12 -3.75 5.62
CA THR A 19 -3.38 -3.59 4.88
C THR A 19 -3.26 -4.12 3.46
N GLY A 20 -4.38 -4.46 2.84
CA GLY A 20 -4.43 -4.79 1.42
C GLY A 20 -4.31 -3.53 0.56
N GLY A 21 -3.68 -3.65 -0.60
CA GLY A 21 -3.60 -2.57 -1.58
C GLY A 21 -3.60 -3.10 -3.00
N ARG A 22 -4.46 -2.54 -3.87
CA ARG A 22 -4.48 -2.86 -5.30
C ARG A 22 -3.65 -1.84 -6.08
N VAL A 23 -2.72 -2.33 -6.89
CA VAL A 23 -1.93 -1.50 -7.80
C VAL A 23 -2.83 -0.98 -8.93
N SER A 24 -3.09 0.32 -8.96
CA SER A 24 -3.93 0.97 -9.98
C SER A 24 -3.11 1.41 -11.20
N ALA A 25 -1.87 1.85 -10.99
CA ALA A 25 -0.96 2.27 -12.04
C ALA A 25 0.50 2.09 -11.61
N VAL A 26 1.39 1.88 -12.58
CA VAL A 26 2.84 1.81 -12.40
C VAL A 26 3.48 2.69 -13.47
N LYS A 27 4.40 3.57 -13.07
CA LYS A 27 5.17 4.43 -13.98
C LYS A 27 6.60 4.53 -13.45
N ALA A 28 7.55 3.95 -14.20
CA ALA A 28 8.95 3.88 -13.80
C ALA A 28 9.12 3.30 -12.38
N ASP A 29 9.57 4.11 -11.43
CA ASP A 29 9.79 3.80 -10.02
C ASP A 29 8.60 4.14 -9.12
N LEU A 30 7.52 4.68 -9.68
CA LEU A 30 6.30 5.07 -8.97
C LEU A 30 5.17 4.06 -9.17
N ALA A 31 4.43 3.82 -8.10
CA ALA A 31 3.18 3.05 -8.13
C ALA A 31 2.05 3.84 -7.47
N LYS A 32 0.85 3.73 -8.03
CA LYS A 32 -0.39 4.21 -7.39
C LYS A 32 -1.11 3.01 -6.82
N ILE A 33 -1.29 2.98 -5.50
CA ILE A 33 -1.95 1.88 -4.79
C ILE A 33 -3.25 2.41 -4.19
N VAL A 34 -4.34 1.69 -4.43
CA VAL A 34 -5.62 1.92 -3.77
C VAL A 34 -5.69 0.97 -2.58
N LEU A 35 -5.70 1.50 -1.37
CA LEU A 35 -5.79 0.72 -0.14
C LEU A 35 -7.20 0.15 0.03
N THR A 36 -7.30 -1.03 0.63
CA THR A 36 -8.61 -1.67 0.92
C THR A 36 -9.33 -0.99 2.07
N ASN A 37 -8.57 -0.51 3.07
CA ASN A 37 -9.05 0.25 4.21
C ASN A 37 -8.28 1.58 4.28
N PRO A 38 -8.91 2.67 4.76
CA PRO A 38 -8.19 3.89 5.06
C PRO A 38 -7.13 3.66 6.14
N VAL A 39 -6.00 4.36 6.03
CA VAL A 39 -4.86 4.21 6.94
C VAL A 39 -4.37 5.58 7.35
N CYS A 40 -4.08 5.75 8.65
CA CYS A 40 -3.40 6.91 9.17
C CYS A 40 -1.90 6.80 8.88
N THR A 41 -1.33 7.78 8.18
CA THR A 41 0.07 7.83 7.76
C THR A 41 0.40 9.22 7.23
N GLU A 42 1.69 9.53 7.07
CA GLU A 42 2.16 10.81 6.56
C GLU A 42 2.86 10.69 5.20
N VAL A 43 2.85 11.78 4.43
CA VAL A 43 3.71 11.90 3.24
C VAL A 43 5.16 11.85 3.69
N GLY A 44 5.96 11.01 3.05
CA GLY A 44 7.34 10.76 3.41
C GLY A 44 7.54 9.53 4.28
N GLU A 45 6.49 8.89 4.77
CA GLU A 45 6.61 7.65 5.53
C GLU A 45 7.09 6.49 4.64
N LYS A 46 7.93 5.63 5.21
CA LYS A 46 8.46 4.44 4.54
C LYS A 46 7.46 3.29 4.67
N ILE A 47 7.24 2.60 3.56
CA ILE A 47 6.31 1.45 3.50
C ILE A 47 7.01 0.22 2.94
N ALA A 48 6.55 -0.95 3.34
CA ALA A 48 7.00 -2.22 2.77
C ALA A 48 5.90 -2.84 1.90
N LEU A 49 6.31 -3.50 0.82
CA LEU A 49 5.42 -4.17 -0.12
C LEU A 49 5.69 -5.67 -0.10
N SER A 50 4.64 -6.44 0.13
CA SER A 50 4.68 -7.89 0.16
C SER A 50 3.73 -8.48 -0.88
N ARG A 51 4.18 -9.55 -1.55
CA ARG A 51 3.43 -10.29 -2.57
C ARG A 51 3.09 -11.68 -2.05
N ARG A 52 1.90 -12.18 -2.39
CA ARG A 52 1.50 -13.55 -2.04
C ARG A 52 2.15 -14.55 -3.00
N VAL A 53 2.94 -15.47 -2.46
CA VAL A 53 3.61 -16.55 -3.19
C VAL A 53 3.40 -17.84 -2.41
N GLU A 54 2.78 -18.85 -3.04
CA GLU A 54 2.54 -20.16 -2.41
C GLU A 54 1.90 -20.05 -1.01
N LYS A 55 0.84 -19.22 -0.90
CA LYS A 55 0.12 -18.90 0.34
C LYS A 55 0.88 -18.09 1.39
N HIS A 56 2.14 -17.73 1.16
CA HIS A 56 2.95 -16.91 2.06
C HIS A 56 3.08 -15.47 1.54
N TRP A 57 3.15 -14.51 2.43
CA TRP A 57 3.53 -13.15 2.07
C TRP A 57 5.05 -13.05 2.05
N ARG A 58 5.60 -12.70 0.89
CA ARG A 58 7.03 -12.47 0.70
C ARG A 58 7.27 -10.99 0.48
N LEU A 59 8.18 -10.41 1.27
CA LEU A 59 8.65 -9.04 1.06
C LEU A 59 9.29 -8.94 -0.32
N ILE A 60 8.82 -7.99 -1.14
CA ILE A 60 9.32 -7.78 -2.51
C ILE A 60 9.99 -6.42 -2.69
N GLY A 61 9.81 -5.50 -1.76
CA GLY A 61 10.44 -4.18 -1.81
C GLY A 61 9.89 -3.22 -0.77
N TRP A 62 10.35 -1.98 -0.85
CA TRP A 62 9.93 -0.87 -0.01
C TRP A 62 9.80 0.39 -0.86
N GLY A 63 9.14 1.40 -0.30
CA GLY A 63 8.99 2.70 -0.94
C GLY A 63 8.70 3.79 0.07
N GLN A 64 8.46 4.99 -0.42
CA GLN A 64 8.10 6.15 0.37
C GLN A 64 6.82 6.77 -0.17
N ILE A 65 5.89 7.14 0.71
CA ILE A 65 4.64 7.79 0.31
C ILE A 65 4.98 9.18 -0.24
N ARG A 66 4.64 9.44 -1.51
CA ARG A 66 4.85 10.75 -2.16
C ARG A 66 3.63 11.65 -2.10
N ARG A 67 2.43 11.07 -2.20
CA ARG A 67 1.13 11.75 -2.14
C ARG A 67 0.01 10.72 -1.97
N GLY A 68 -1.13 11.15 -1.45
CA GLY A 68 -2.32 10.30 -1.29
C GLY A 68 -3.62 11.10 -1.45
N VAL A 69 -4.75 10.40 -1.44
CA VAL A 69 -6.08 11.00 -1.26
C VAL A 69 -6.44 10.83 0.20
N THR A 70 -6.73 11.92 0.89
CA THR A 70 -7.13 11.91 2.30
C THR A 70 -8.63 11.74 2.42
N ILE A 71 -9.07 11.08 3.49
CA ILE A 71 -10.47 11.05 3.90
C ILE A 71 -10.59 11.67 5.29
N THR A 72 -11.73 12.30 5.57
CA THR A 72 -12.07 12.71 6.94
C THR A 72 -12.54 11.47 7.69
N PRO A 73 -11.94 11.13 8.86
CA PRO A 73 -12.44 10.04 9.69
C PRO A 73 -13.88 10.34 10.09
N THR A 74 -14.80 9.41 9.83
CA THR A 74 -16.12 9.42 10.43
C THR A 74 -15.96 8.83 11.83
N VAL A 75 -15.83 9.69 12.84
CA VAL A 75 -16.07 9.29 14.22
C VAL A 75 -17.59 9.18 14.35
N ASP A 76 -18.08 7.97 14.53
CA ASP A 76 -19.44 7.77 15.03
C ASP A 76 -19.39 8.22 16.51
N ASP A 77 -19.87 9.44 16.78
CA ASP A 77 -20.04 9.96 18.14
C ASP A 77 -21.16 9.16 18.83
N ASP A 78 -20.78 8.14 19.62
CA ASP A 78 -21.62 7.50 20.65
C ASP A 78 -21.03 7.75 22.05
#